data_AF-A0A428PHM8-F1
#
_entry.id   AF-A0A428PHM8-F1
#
_cell.length_a   1.000
_cell.length_b   1.000
_cell.length_c   1.000
_cell.angle_alpha   90.00
_cell.angle_beta   90.00
_cell.angle_gamma   90.00
#
_symmetry.space_group_name_H-M   'P 1'
#
loop_
_entity.id
_entity.type
_entity.pdbx_description
1 polymer ?
#
loop_
_entity_poly.entity_id
_entity_poly.type
_entity_poly.pdbx_seq_one_letter_code
_entity_poly.pdbx_strand_id
1 'polypeptide(L)'
;MNEEVDCGLMVKINHLVFSYEEMNGGVFYIRDNGGMTLDSVSEILKWDDAEKQGGVVAHLTTYTTKNNTTKQEVRKTSLITSMVKWIDGRRKLTELVEVEVEG
;
A
#
# COMPACT_ATOMS: atom_id res chain seq x y z
N MET A 1 -10.61 -12.54 5.21
CA MET A 1 -9.98 -11.48 6.04
C MET A 1 -8.48 -11.73 5.98
N ASN A 2 -7.66 -10.78 5.53
CA ASN A 2 -6.22 -11.00 5.51
C ASN A 2 -5.70 -10.94 6.95
N GLU A 3 -5.09 -12.02 7.40
CA GLU A 3 -4.63 -12.15 8.78
C GLU A 3 -3.46 -11.20 9.10
N GLU A 4 -2.69 -10.81 8.10
CA GLU A 4 -1.53 -9.92 8.23
C GLU A 4 -1.91 -8.43 8.23
N VAL A 5 -3.20 -8.11 8.10
CA VAL A 5 -3.72 -6.73 8.06
C VAL A 5 -4.71 -6.53 9.19
N ASP A 6 -4.54 -5.44 9.93
CA ASP A 6 -5.48 -5.08 10.98
C ASP A 6 -6.80 -4.55 10.39
N CYS A 7 -7.94 -4.88 11.00
CA CYS A 7 -9.23 -4.38 10.51
C CYS A 7 -9.39 -2.87 10.71
N GLY A 8 -8.62 -2.27 11.61
CA GLY A 8 -8.49 -0.83 11.79
C GLY A 8 -7.42 -0.19 10.91
N LEU A 9 -6.96 -0.87 9.84
CA LEU A 9 -5.99 -0.30 8.90
C LEU A 9 -6.47 1.06 8.38
N MET A 10 -5.57 2.04 8.49
CA MET A 10 -5.71 3.35 7.85
C MET A 10 -4.77 3.45 6.66
N VAL A 11 -5.33 3.78 5.49
CA VAL A 11 -4.55 4.03 4.27
C VAL A 11 -4.70 5.49 3.88
N LYS A 12 -3.57 6.18 3.68
CA LYS A 12 -3.53 7.58 3.26
C LYS A 12 -2.79 7.65 1.94
N ILE A 13 -3.46 8.07 0.87
CA ILE A 13 -2.84 8.25 -0.45
C ILE A 13 -2.97 9.72 -0.81
N ASN A 14 -1.83 10.40 -0.95
CA ASN A 14 -1.77 11.86 -1.07
C ASN A 14 -2.57 12.54 0.07
N HIS A 15 -3.67 13.22 -0.24
CA HIS A 15 -4.52 13.90 0.77
C HIS A 15 -5.78 13.10 1.15
N LEU A 16 -5.99 11.92 0.54
CA LEU A 16 -7.17 11.09 0.74
C LEU A 16 -6.91 10.05 1.83
N VAL A 17 -7.97 9.70 2.56
CA VAL A 17 -7.94 8.73 3.66
C VAL A 17 -8.96 7.64 3.37
N PHE A 18 -8.54 6.39 3.50
CA PHE A 18 -9.32 5.20 3.23
C PHE A 18 -9.23 4.22 4.41
N SER A 19 -10.34 3.58 4.71
CA SER A 19 -10.43 2.42 5.59
C SER A 19 -9.94 1.14 4.91
N TYR A 20 -9.76 0.07 5.69
CA TYR A 20 -9.51 -1.28 5.18
C TYR A 20 -10.53 -1.71 4.11
N GLU A 21 -11.82 -1.45 4.35
CA GLU A 21 -12.90 -1.87 3.45
C GLU A 21 -12.84 -1.12 2.11
N GLU A 22 -12.63 0.19 2.14
CA GLU A 22 -12.46 1.01 0.94
C GLU A 22 -11.22 0.62 0.14
N MET A 23 -10.09 0.35 0.83
CA MET A 23 -8.87 -0.14 0.19
C MET A 23 -9.12 -1.49 -0.50
N ASN A 24 -9.76 -2.43 0.18
CA ASN A 24 -10.08 -3.74 -0.39
C ASN A 24 -11.02 -3.61 -1.59
N GLY A 25 -12.03 -2.72 -1.50
CA GLY A 25 -12.90 -2.38 -2.62
C GLY A 25 -12.15 -1.79 -3.82
N GLY A 26 -11.18 -0.90 -3.58
CA GLY A 26 -10.31 -0.33 -4.60
C GLY A 26 -9.47 -1.37 -5.34
N VAL A 27 -8.96 -2.38 -4.62
CA VAL A 27 -8.22 -3.51 -5.23
C VAL A 27 -9.11 -4.29 -6.19
N PHE A 28 -10.36 -4.59 -5.81
CA PHE A 28 -11.31 -5.25 -6.72
C PHE A 28 -11.63 -4.38 -7.92
N TYR A 29 -11.89 -3.08 -7.72
CA TYR A 29 -12.16 -2.15 -8.81
C TYR A 29 -11.04 -2.12 -9.85
N ILE A 30 -9.77 -2.04 -9.43
CA ILE A 30 -8.61 -2.03 -10.32
C ILE A 30 -8.52 -3.34 -11.11
N ARG A 31 -8.77 -4.49 -10.44
CA ARG A 31 -8.74 -5.81 -11.09
C ARG A 31 -9.85 -5.98 -12.13
N ASP A 32 -11.04 -5.44 -11.88
CA ASP A 32 -12.18 -5.58 -12.77
C ASP A 32 -12.09 -4.62 -13.97
N ASN A 33 -11.55 -3.41 -13.77
CA ASN A 33 -11.55 -2.34 -14.78
C ASN A 33 -10.20 -2.15 -15.47
N GLY A 34 -9.19 -2.94 -15.13
CA GLY A 34 -7.83 -2.65 -15.54
C GLY A 34 -6.80 -3.65 -15.06
N GLY A 35 -5.62 -3.12 -14.75
CA GLY A 35 -4.53 -3.86 -14.15
C GLY A 35 -3.49 -2.94 -13.53
N MET A 36 -2.69 -3.51 -12.63
CA MET A 36 -1.53 -2.86 -12.05
C MET A 36 -0.35 -3.81 -12.15
N THR A 37 0.77 -3.31 -12.67
CA THR A 37 2.03 -4.04 -12.76
C THR A 37 3.06 -3.32 -11.91
N LEU A 38 3.62 -4.00 -10.92
CA LEU A 38 4.75 -3.48 -10.16
C LEU A 38 6.00 -3.56 -11.03
N ASP A 39 6.60 -2.42 -11.35
CA ASP A 39 7.79 -2.35 -12.20
C ASP A 39 9.07 -2.47 -11.36
N SER A 40 9.10 -1.82 -10.19
CA SER A 40 10.21 -1.92 -9.26
C SER A 40 9.80 -1.57 -7.83
N VAL A 41 10.57 -2.09 -6.86
CA VAL A 41 10.47 -1.75 -5.43
C VAL A 41 11.88 -1.60 -4.87
N SER A 42 12.11 -0.56 -4.09
CA SER A 42 13.36 -0.33 -3.36
C SER A 42 13.05 0.04 -1.92
N GLU A 43 13.60 -0.69 -0.95
CA GLU A 43 13.57 -0.28 0.46
C GLU A 43 14.49 0.94 0.62
N ILE A 44 13.95 2.04 1.14
CA ILE A 44 14.68 3.27 1.40
C ILE A 44 15.24 3.27 2.81
N LEU A 45 14.38 2.94 3.76
CA LEU A 45 14.75 2.87 5.17
C LEU A 45 13.78 1.97 5.91
N LYS A 46 14.32 1.27 6.90
CA LYS A 46 13.55 0.42 7.80
C LYS A 46 13.92 0.74 9.24
N TRP A 47 12.89 0.75 10.08
CA TRP A 47 13.03 0.74 11.53
C TRP A 47 12.21 -0.42 12.09
N ASP A 48 12.80 -1.20 12.97
CA ASP A 48 12.09 -2.17 13.80
C ASP A 48 12.31 -1.78 15.27
N ASP A 49 11.34 -2.06 16.13
CA ASP A 49 11.58 -1.97 17.57
C ASP A 49 12.58 -3.05 18.04
N ALA A 50 13.06 -2.93 19.27
CA ALA A 50 14.07 -3.83 19.82
C ALA A 50 13.60 -5.30 19.87
N GLU A 51 12.30 -5.51 20.07
CA GLU A 51 11.66 -6.84 20.15
C GLU A 51 11.25 -7.40 18.79
N LYS A 52 11.44 -6.62 17.71
CA LYS A 52 10.97 -6.91 16.35
C LYS A 52 9.47 -7.23 16.28
N GLN A 53 8.68 -6.60 17.12
CA GLN A 53 7.23 -6.74 17.23
C GLN A 53 6.50 -5.63 16.46
N GLY A 54 7.02 -4.42 16.49
CA GLY A 54 6.62 -3.29 15.67
C GLY A 54 7.69 -2.89 14.66
N GLY A 55 7.31 -2.04 13.72
CA GLY A 55 8.25 -1.49 12.75
C GLY A 55 7.58 -0.59 11.73
N VAL A 56 8.42 0.14 11.00
CA VAL A 56 8.04 0.97 9.87
C VAL A 56 9.05 0.74 8.75
N VAL A 57 8.56 0.56 7.54
CA VAL A 57 9.43 0.48 6.34
C VAL A 57 8.95 1.47 5.30
N ALA A 58 9.90 2.19 4.69
CA ALA A 58 9.68 3.08 3.57
C ALA A 58 10.17 2.41 2.28
N HIS A 59 9.30 2.33 1.28
CA HIS A 59 9.63 1.84 -0.05
C HIS A 59 9.42 2.93 -1.10
N LEU A 60 10.35 3.06 -2.03
CA LEU A 60 10.11 3.73 -3.31
C LEU A 60 9.69 2.66 -4.32
N THR A 61 8.49 2.80 -4.88
CA THR A 61 7.93 1.89 -5.86
C THR A 61 7.69 2.62 -7.17
N THR A 62 7.85 1.91 -8.28
CA THR A 62 7.32 2.34 -9.56
C THR A 62 6.39 1.28 -10.09
N TYR A 63 5.25 1.67 -10.63
CA TYR A 63 4.27 0.74 -11.15
C TYR A 63 3.51 1.36 -12.31
N THR A 64 2.95 0.50 -13.15
CA THR A 64 2.14 0.89 -14.30
C THR A 64 0.69 0.48 -14.05
N THR A 65 -0.23 1.42 -14.23
CA THR A 65 -1.67 1.16 -14.21
C THR A 65 -2.20 1.14 -15.63
N LYS A 66 -3.14 0.23 -15.89
CA LYS A 66 -3.84 0.10 -17.17
C LYS A 66 -5.33 0.22 -16.95
N ASN A 67 -6.00 1.03 -17.75
CA ASN A 67 -7.46 1.09 -17.79
C ASN A 67 -7.98 0.36 -19.03
N ASN A 68 -8.82 -0.66 -18.84
CA ASN A 68 -9.31 -1.49 -19.94
C ASN A 68 -10.31 -0.77 -20.85
N THR A 69 -11.01 0.24 -20.33
CA THR A 69 -12.01 1.03 -21.06
C THR A 69 -11.34 2.07 -21.94
N THR A 70 -10.44 2.88 -21.37
CA THR A 70 -9.77 3.97 -22.11
C THR A 70 -8.53 3.51 -22.87
N LYS A 71 -8.06 2.28 -22.60
CA LYS A 71 -6.76 1.75 -23.07
C LYS A 71 -5.56 2.59 -22.61
N GLN A 72 -5.75 3.50 -21.67
CA GLN A 72 -4.68 4.32 -21.13
C GLN A 72 -3.78 3.49 -20.22
N GLU A 73 -2.48 3.69 -20.37
CA GLU A 73 -1.46 3.18 -19.47
C GLU A 73 -0.71 4.37 -18.86
N VAL A 74 -0.57 4.36 -17.54
CA VAL A 74 0.09 5.43 -16.79
C VAL A 74 1.11 4.82 -15.87
N ARG A 75 2.36 5.27 -16.01
CA ARG A 75 3.45 4.93 -15.10
C ARG A 75 3.39 5.89 -13.91
N LYS A 76 3.57 5.34 -12.71
CA LYS A 76 3.51 6.07 -11.45
C LYS A 76 4.74 5.75 -10.61
N THR A 77 5.11 6.70 -9.77
CA THR A 77 6.12 6.54 -8.73
C THR A 77 5.48 6.87 -7.39
N SER A 78 5.69 5.99 -6.41
CA SER A 78 5.16 6.17 -5.06
C SER A 78 6.23 5.99 -4.00
N LEU A 79 6.21 6.86 -3.00
CA LEU A 79 6.89 6.63 -1.72
C LEU A 79 5.85 6.13 -0.72
N ILE A 80 6.02 4.91 -0.24
CA ILE A 80 5.07 4.23 0.65
C ILE A 80 5.74 3.95 1.98
N THR A 81 5.15 4.41 3.08
CA THR A 81 5.51 3.97 4.43
C THR A 81 4.46 2.99 4.97
N SER A 82 4.90 1.80 5.36
CA SER A 82 4.06 0.76 5.95
C SER A 82 4.41 0.56 7.41
N MET A 83 3.43 0.76 8.30
CA MET A 83 3.59 0.58 9.75
C MET A 83 2.96 -0.73 10.22
N VAL A 84 3.74 -1.52 10.91
CA VAL A 84 3.30 -2.77 11.53
C VAL A 84 3.35 -2.67 13.05
N LYS A 85 2.35 -3.29 13.69
CA LYS A 85 2.25 -3.41 15.16
C LYS A 85 1.99 -4.85 15.54
N TRP A 86 2.30 -5.19 16.78
CA TRP A 86 2.00 -6.49 17.36
C TRP A 86 0.59 -6.49 17.95
N ILE A 87 -0.31 -7.28 17.33
CA ILE A 87 -1.73 -7.35 17.68
C ILE A 87 -2.14 -8.82 17.66
N ASP A 88 -2.81 -9.28 18.71
CA ASP A 88 -3.27 -10.67 18.87
C ASP A 88 -2.15 -11.72 18.65
N GLY A 89 -0.94 -11.43 19.14
CA GLY A 89 0.19 -12.36 19.05
C GLY A 89 0.87 -12.44 17.69
N ARG A 90 0.64 -11.48 16.77
CA ARG A 90 1.32 -11.41 15.47
C ARG A 90 1.54 -9.98 14.98
N ARG A 91 2.46 -9.81 14.02
CA ARG A 91 2.64 -8.55 13.28
C ARG A 91 1.45 -8.34 12.34
N LYS A 92 0.79 -7.18 12.43
CA LYS A 92 -0.25 -6.75 11.50
C LYS A 92 0.07 -5.36 10.94
N LEU A 93 -0.24 -5.15 9.66
CA LEU A 93 -0.21 -3.82 9.02
C LEU A 93 -1.34 -2.97 9.61
N THR A 94 -1.01 -1.77 10.10
CA THR A 94 -1.96 -0.86 10.78
C THR A 94 -2.06 0.51 10.13
N GLU A 95 -1.01 0.95 9.44
CA GLU A 95 -1.06 2.18 8.65
C GLU A 95 -0.24 2.02 7.37
N LEU A 96 -0.76 2.58 6.29
CA LEU A 96 -0.04 2.81 5.04
C LEU A 96 -0.20 4.29 4.67
N VAL A 97 0.92 4.96 4.43
CA VAL A 97 0.92 6.32 3.88
C VAL A 97 1.69 6.31 2.57
N GLU A 98 1.08 6.85 1.53
CA GLU A 98 1.59 6.86 0.17
C GLU A 98 1.56 8.28 -0.38
N VAL A 99 2.69 8.71 -0.95
CA VAL A 99 2.75 9.87 -1.84
C VAL A 99 2.97 9.34 -3.24
N GLU A 100 2.00 9.58 -4.12
CA GLU A 100 1.96 9.07 -5.49
C GLU A 100 2.03 10.23 -6.48
N VAL A 101 2.86 10.07 -7.51
CA VAL A 101 2.93 10.97 -8.66
C VAL A 101 2.89 10.20 -9.97
N GLU A 102 2.24 10.78 -10.97
CA GLU A 102 2.28 10.29 -12.35
C GLU A 102 3.61 10.73 -13.01
N GLY A 103 4.21 9.80 -13.76
CA GLY A 103 5.46 10.02 -14.50
C GLY A 103 5.26 10.38 -15.96
#